data_AF-A0A838INW7-F1
#
_entry.id   AF-A0A838INW7-F1
#
_cell.length_a   1.000
_cell.length_b   1.000
_cell.length_c   1.000
_cell.angle_alpha   90.00
_cell.angle_beta   90.00
_cell.angle_gamma   90.00
#
_symmetry.space_group_name_H-M   'P 1'
#
loop_
_entity.id
_entity.type
_entity.pdbx_description
1 polymer ?
#
loop_
_entity_poly.entity_id
_entity_poly.type
_entity_poly.pdbx_seq_one_letter_code
_entity_poly.pdbx_strand_id
1 'polypeptide(L)'
;MTSVSKTTVDRERIIQNVVDAIDHHLVPMAGEVVRVIYEDKPLERVTVSELFSAVGRTLVRKMGEERAADMAFALDELETEEARALRDDVFGTKVERVRAYRNGLQASYGNAVLATFGLSDQVPTTPHRLVPYAENVAMRLEKRELTQTPHPGMPIFDTKAMAAELRTMNKQLEEALEGVGREVREDQLARARRDQIRASSWRTYQALTTAVEGLFRLIERDDLADRVRLTNRRRAGLPEPVDMEFGDPQNTPFLAEPALDDA
;
A
#
# COMPACT_ATOMS: atom_id res chain seq x y z
N MET A 1 1.91 58.23 -37.85
CA MET A 1 2.07 56.79 -37.60
C MET A 1 2.00 56.57 -36.09
N THR A 2 0.92 55.99 -35.59
CA THR A 2 0.79 55.65 -34.16
C THR A 2 1.56 54.36 -33.90
N SER A 3 2.72 54.46 -33.25
CA SER A 3 3.48 53.29 -32.83
C SER A 3 2.75 52.56 -31.70
N VAL A 4 2.49 51.27 -31.88
CA VAL A 4 1.94 50.41 -30.84
C VAL A 4 2.90 50.38 -29.64
N SER A 5 2.37 50.43 -28.42
CA SER A 5 3.19 50.45 -27.21
C SER A 5 3.96 49.14 -27.03
N LYS A 6 5.17 49.20 -26.44
CA LYS A 6 5.98 48.01 -26.13
C LYS A 6 5.19 46.99 -25.29
N THR A 7 4.42 47.46 -24.31
CA THR A 7 3.57 46.60 -23.47
C THR A 7 2.52 45.83 -24.27
N THR A 8 1.95 46.44 -25.31
CA THR A 8 0.99 45.78 -26.19
C THR A 8 1.69 44.69 -27.01
N VAL A 9 2.85 44.98 -27.59
CA VAL A 9 3.65 44.00 -28.36
C VAL A 9 4.08 42.82 -27.48
N ASP A 10 4.52 43.09 -26.25
CA ASP A 10 4.91 42.03 -25.32
C ASP A 10 3.70 41.14 -24.94
N ARG A 11 2.52 41.73 -24.72
CA ARG A 11 1.28 40.97 -24.46
C ARG A 11 0.84 40.14 -25.66
N GLU A 12 0.92 40.68 -26.86
CA GLU A 12 0.60 39.97 -28.10
C GLU A 12 1.47 38.73 -28.27
N ARG A 13 2.79 38.85 -28.04
CA ARG A 13 3.71 37.71 -28.09
C ARG A 13 3.36 36.63 -27.06
N ILE A 14 3.00 37.02 -25.84
CA ILE A 14 2.58 36.07 -24.80
C ILE A 14 1.31 35.33 -25.22
N ILE A 15 0.32 36.04 -25.76
CA ILE A 15 -0.93 35.44 -26.23
C ILE A 15 -0.65 34.49 -27.39
N GLN A 16 0.18 34.90 -28.36
CA GLN A 16 0.54 34.05 -29.50
C GLN A 16 1.21 32.74 -29.06
N ASN A 17 2.12 32.80 -28.08
CA ASN A 17 2.73 31.59 -27.53
C ASN A 17 1.70 30.61 -26.94
N VAL A 18 0.64 31.12 -26.30
CA VAL A 18 -0.44 30.27 -25.76
C VAL A 18 -1.28 29.67 -26.89
N VAL A 19 -1.61 30.45 -27.91
CA VAL A 19 -2.32 29.97 -29.12
C VAL A 19 -1.50 28.86 -29.78
N ASP A 20 -0.21 29.09 -30.01
CA ASP A 20 0.68 28.10 -30.62
C ASP A 20 0.74 26.81 -29.78
N ALA A 21 0.77 26.92 -28.45
CA ALA A 21 0.74 25.76 -27.57
C ALA A 21 -0.60 24.99 -27.62
N ILE A 22 -1.73 25.69 -27.75
CA ILE A 22 -3.03 25.05 -27.94
C ILE A 22 -3.06 24.29 -29.26
N ASP A 23 -2.71 24.96 -30.36
CA ASP A 23 -2.85 24.42 -31.71
C ASP A 23 -1.89 23.25 -31.97
N HIS A 24 -0.65 23.34 -31.48
CA HIS A 24 0.39 22.36 -31.78
C HIS A 24 0.57 21.28 -30.70
N HIS A 25 0.04 21.48 -29.49
CA HIS A 25 0.18 20.50 -28.40
C HIS A 25 -1.18 20.03 -27.86
N LEU A 26 -2.06 20.95 -27.45
CA LEU A 26 -3.29 20.56 -26.77
C LEU A 26 -4.33 19.92 -27.72
N VAL A 27 -4.54 20.48 -28.91
CA VAL A 27 -5.47 19.95 -29.91
C VAL A 27 -5.06 18.56 -30.39
N PRO A 28 -3.78 18.31 -30.79
CA PRO A 28 -3.33 16.96 -31.11
C PRO A 28 -3.47 15.95 -29.95
N MET A 29 -3.40 16.41 -28.70
CA MET A 29 -3.51 15.58 -27.49
C MET A 29 -4.95 15.48 -26.95
N ALA A 30 -5.97 16.01 -27.64
CA ALA A 30 -7.34 16.03 -27.15
C ALA A 30 -7.89 14.64 -26.78
N GLY A 31 -7.46 13.58 -27.50
CA GLY A 31 -7.82 12.19 -27.18
C GLY A 31 -7.33 11.73 -25.80
N GLU A 32 -6.21 12.27 -25.31
CA GLU A 32 -5.71 11.96 -23.95
C GLU A 32 -6.59 12.63 -22.88
N VAL A 33 -7.06 13.85 -23.14
CA VAL A 33 -8.00 14.56 -22.25
C VAL A 33 -9.33 13.80 -22.18
N VAL A 34 -9.84 13.34 -23.32
CA VAL A 34 -11.05 12.50 -23.38
C VAL A 34 -10.86 11.22 -22.57
N ARG A 35 -9.71 10.55 -22.69
CA ARG A 35 -9.41 9.36 -21.87
C ARG A 35 -9.48 9.62 -20.37
N VAL A 36 -8.90 10.74 -19.93
CA VAL A 36 -8.83 11.08 -18.50
C VAL A 36 -10.21 11.45 -17.94
N ILE A 37 -10.97 12.27 -18.66
CA ILE A 37 -12.24 12.85 -18.19
C ILE A 37 -13.45 11.95 -18.47
N TYR A 38 -13.41 11.20 -19.58
CA TYR A 38 -14.54 10.41 -20.09
C TYR A 38 -14.25 8.91 -20.24
N GLU A 39 -13.07 8.40 -19.86
CA GLU A 39 -12.74 6.97 -19.86
C GLU A 39 -12.86 6.31 -21.26
N ASP A 40 -12.36 6.98 -22.30
CA ASP A 40 -12.41 6.54 -23.70
C ASP A 40 -13.85 6.31 -24.23
N LYS A 41 -14.87 6.85 -23.55
CA LYS A 41 -16.23 6.84 -24.08
C LYS A 41 -16.28 7.59 -25.42
N PRO A 42 -16.91 7.02 -26.46
CA PRO A 42 -17.05 7.72 -27.73
C PRO A 42 -17.91 8.97 -27.52
N LEU A 43 -17.40 10.12 -27.93
CA LEU A 43 -18.09 11.41 -27.85
C LEU A 43 -18.21 11.97 -29.26
N GLU A 44 -19.43 12.08 -29.77
CA GLU A 44 -19.69 12.78 -31.03
C GLU A 44 -19.75 14.30 -30.81
N ARG A 45 -20.34 14.73 -29.70
CA ARG A 45 -20.44 16.14 -29.27
C ARG A 45 -20.41 16.20 -27.74
N VAL A 46 -19.87 17.30 -27.22
CA VAL A 46 -19.81 17.59 -25.78
C VAL A 46 -20.26 19.02 -25.56
N THR A 47 -21.27 19.21 -24.72
CA THR A 47 -21.67 20.52 -24.21
C THR A 47 -20.76 20.93 -23.04
N VAL A 48 -20.67 22.23 -22.78
CA VAL A 48 -19.88 22.77 -21.66
C VAL A 48 -20.39 22.23 -20.31
N SER A 49 -21.71 22.08 -20.15
CA SER A 49 -22.31 21.50 -18.94
C SER A 49 -21.92 20.03 -18.74
N GLU A 50 -21.90 19.24 -19.81
CA GLU A 50 -21.44 17.85 -19.77
C GLU A 50 -19.95 17.75 -19.41
N LEU A 51 -19.12 18.68 -19.91
CA LEU A 51 -17.72 18.79 -19.51
C LEU A 51 -17.57 19.07 -18.02
N PHE A 52 -18.29 20.05 -17.47
CA PHE A 52 -18.22 20.38 -16.04
C PHE A 52 -18.69 19.21 -15.16
N SER A 53 -19.76 18.55 -15.58
CA SER A 53 -20.25 17.35 -14.91
C SER A 53 -19.22 16.21 -14.96
N ALA A 54 -18.54 16.03 -16.09
CA ALA A 54 -17.49 15.03 -16.24
C ALA A 54 -16.24 15.33 -15.41
N VAL A 55 -15.86 16.61 -15.29
CA VAL A 55 -14.80 17.07 -14.37
C VAL A 55 -15.15 16.71 -12.93
N GLY A 56 -16.36 17.03 -12.47
CA GLY A 56 -16.82 16.68 -11.12
C GLY A 56 -16.81 15.17 -10.86
N ARG A 57 -17.36 14.38 -11.79
CA ARG A 57 -17.32 12.91 -11.71
C ARG A 57 -15.90 12.35 -11.68
N THR A 58 -14.98 12.94 -12.46
CA THR A 58 -13.57 12.53 -12.49
C THR A 58 -12.90 12.74 -11.13
N LEU A 59 -13.15 13.87 -10.46
CA LEU A 59 -12.61 14.14 -9.12
C LEU A 59 -13.16 13.16 -8.08
N VAL A 60 -14.48 12.91 -8.09
CA VAL A 60 -15.12 11.95 -7.19
C VAL A 60 -14.58 10.54 -7.43
N ARG A 61 -14.43 10.12 -8.69
CA ARG A 61 -13.83 8.83 -9.05
C ARG A 61 -12.40 8.73 -8.54
N LYS A 62 -11.55 9.74 -8.77
CA LYS A 62 -10.16 9.74 -8.33
C LYS A 62 -10.01 9.65 -6.81
N MET A 63 -10.91 10.31 -6.08
CA MET A 63 -11.01 10.17 -4.63
C MET A 63 -11.47 8.77 -4.21
N GLY A 64 -12.41 8.17 -4.95
CA GLY A 64 -12.84 6.78 -4.74
C GLY A 64 -11.73 5.76 -4.98
N GLU A 65 -10.96 5.93 -6.07
CA GLU A 65 -9.79 5.11 -6.39
C GLU A 65 -8.72 5.19 -5.27
N GLU A 66 -8.46 6.39 -4.76
CA GLU A 66 -7.51 6.60 -3.66
C GLU A 66 -7.99 5.92 -2.37
N ARG A 67 -9.24 6.11 -1.98
CA ARG A 67 -9.82 5.43 -0.80
C ARG A 67 -9.77 3.91 -0.93
N ALA A 68 -10.11 3.37 -2.11
CA ALA A 68 -10.06 1.93 -2.34
C ALA A 68 -8.63 1.39 -2.25
N ALA A 69 -7.64 2.12 -2.76
CA ALA A 69 -6.24 1.74 -2.66
C ALA A 69 -5.71 1.83 -1.22
N ASP A 70 -6.12 2.83 -0.44
CA ASP A 70 -5.77 2.95 0.97
C ASP A 70 -6.37 1.80 1.79
N MET A 71 -7.62 1.44 1.54
CA MET A 71 -8.27 0.30 2.20
C MET A 71 -7.60 -1.04 1.83
N ALA A 72 -7.28 -1.24 0.56
CA ALA A 72 -6.58 -2.45 0.11
C ALA A 72 -5.19 -2.57 0.78
N PHE A 73 -4.42 -1.49 0.80
CA PHE A 73 -3.14 -1.45 1.49
C PHE A 73 -3.27 -1.77 2.99
N ALA A 74 -4.29 -1.22 3.67
CA ALA A 74 -4.50 -1.49 5.09
C ALA A 74 -4.84 -2.97 5.37
N LEU A 75 -5.55 -3.64 4.46
CA LEU A 75 -5.83 -5.08 4.57
C LEU A 75 -4.53 -5.89 4.42
N ASP A 76 -3.74 -5.62 3.39
CA ASP A 76 -2.48 -6.33 3.13
C ASP A 76 -1.46 -6.11 4.26
N GLU A 77 -1.47 -4.93 4.89
CA GLU A 77 -0.65 -4.62 6.07
C GLU A 77 -1.05 -5.50 7.28
N LEU A 78 -2.36 -5.68 7.52
CA LEU A 78 -2.86 -6.56 8.58
C LEU A 78 -2.47 -8.02 8.33
N GLU A 79 -2.66 -8.52 7.11
CA GLU A 79 -2.28 -9.90 6.74
C GLU A 79 -0.77 -10.13 6.93
N THR A 80 0.05 -9.13 6.61
CA THR A 80 1.49 -9.16 6.86
C THR A 80 1.82 -9.22 8.35
N GLU A 81 1.11 -8.48 9.19
CA GLU A 81 1.27 -8.54 10.65
C GLU A 81 0.87 -9.90 11.22
N GLU A 82 -0.25 -10.48 10.75
CA GLU A 82 -0.71 -11.81 11.13
C GLU A 82 0.30 -12.90 10.75
N ALA A 83 0.86 -12.84 9.53
CA ALA A 83 1.89 -13.78 9.10
C ALA A 83 3.16 -13.68 9.96
N ARG A 84 3.55 -12.47 10.37
CA ARG A 84 4.69 -12.25 11.28
C ARG A 84 4.41 -12.82 12.66
N ALA A 85 3.21 -12.60 13.20
CA ALA A 85 2.80 -13.15 14.48
C ALA A 85 2.80 -14.69 14.47
N LEU A 86 2.26 -15.31 13.42
CA LEU A 86 2.29 -16.77 13.25
C LEU A 86 3.72 -17.31 13.20
N ARG A 87 4.60 -16.68 12.42
CA ARG A 87 6.02 -17.04 12.38
C ARG A 87 6.65 -16.96 13.77
N ASP A 88 6.36 -15.90 14.52
CA ASP A 88 6.97 -15.67 15.84
C ASP A 88 6.47 -16.69 16.88
N ASP A 89 5.19 -17.06 16.83
CA ASP A 89 4.62 -18.12 17.67
C ASP A 89 5.24 -19.50 17.39
N VAL A 90 5.30 -19.88 16.10
CA VAL A 90 5.92 -21.15 15.66
C VAL A 90 7.41 -21.17 16.00
N PHE A 91 8.11 -20.05 15.80
CA PHE A 91 9.51 -19.90 16.16
C PHE A 91 9.71 -20.05 17.67
N GLY A 92 8.95 -19.33 18.49
CA GLY A 92 9.02 -19.40 19.95
C GLY A 92 8.78 -20.81 20.48
N THR A 93 7.71 -21.46 20.02
CA THR A 93 7.37 -22.84 20.38
C THR A 93 8.51 -23.80 20.07
N LYS A 94 9.13 -23.68 18.89
CA LYS A 94 10.25 -24.54 18.48
C LYS A 94 11.53 -24.27 19.28
N VAL A 95 11.86 -23.00 19.56
CA VAL A 95 13.01 -22.64 20.41
C VAL A 95 12.88 -23.29 21.77
N GLU A 96 11.71 -23.18 22.40
CA GLU A 96 11.45 -23.76 23.71
C GLU A 96 11.51 -25.29 23.67
N ARG A 97 10.99 -25.93 22.62
CA ARG A 97 11.09 -27.38 22.45
C ARG A 97 12.54 -27.85 22.32
N VAL A 98 13.36 -27.18 21.50
CA VAL A 98 14.78 -27.51 21.33
C VAL A 98 15.55 -27.33 22.64
N ARG A 99 15.26 -26.25 23.40
CA ARG A 99 15.84 -26.03 24.73
C ARG A 99 15.42 -27.11 25.73
N ALA A 100 14.15 -27.51 25.73
CA ALA A 100 13.64 -28.57 26.58
C ALA A 100 14.36 -29.90 26.30
N TYR A 101 14.54 -30.26 25.03
CA TYR A 101 15.31 -31.45 24.64
C TYR A 101 16.76 -31.38 25.08
N ARG A 102 17.43 -30.25 24.87
CA ARG A 102 18.81 -30.05 25.35
C ARG A 102 18.89 -30.23 26.87
N ASN A 103 18.04 -29.54 27.62
CA ASN A 103 18.08 -29.56 29.08
C ASN A 103 17.74 -30.96 29.62
N GLY A 104 16.75 -31.63 29.03
CA GLY A 104 16.36 -32.99 29.39
C GLY A 104 17.46 -34.01 29.13
N LEU A 105 18.09 -33.97 27.95
CA LEU A 105 19.21 -34.86 27.64
C LEU A 105 20.44 -34.57 28.52
N GLN A 106 20.72 -33.30 28.81
CA GLN A 106 21.81 -32.91 29.70
C GLN A 106 21.57 -33.44 31.13
N ALA A 107 20.35 -33.29 31.64
CA ALA A 107 20.00 -33.74 32.98
C ALA A 107 19.96 -35.27 33.09
N SER A 108 19.51 -35.98 32.04
CA SER A 108 19.44 -37.45 32.05
C SER A 108 20.78 -38.13 31.80
N TYR A 109 21.64 -37.60 30.92
CA TYR A 109 22.83 -38.32 30.43
C TYR A 109 24.14 -37.52 30.49
N GLY A 110 24.09 -36.26 30.91
CA GLY A 110 25.25 -35.37 30.97
C GLY A 110 25.64 -34.75 29.61
N ASN A 111 26.68 -33.92 29.64
CA ASN A 111 27.10 -33.09 28.50
C ASN A 111 27.63 -33.88 27.30
N ALA A 112 28.17 -35.09 27.52
CA ALA A 112 28.72 -35.91 26.45
C ALA A 112 27.66 -36.28 25.39
N VAL A 113 26.42 -36.54 25.84
CA VAL A 113 25.30 -36.88 24.95
C VAL A 113 24.84 -35.68 24.12
N LEU A 114 24.96 -34.44 24.62
CA LEU A 114 24.64 -33.25 23.84
C LEU A 114 25.54 -33.11 22.61
N ALA A 115 26.84 -33.35 22.75
CA ALA A 115 27.78 -33.29 21.63
C ALA A 115 27.43 -34.36 20.56
N THR A 116 27.02 -35.56 21.00
CA THR A 116 26.57 -36.64 20.12
C THR A 116 25.41 -36.20 19.23
N PHE A 117 24.44 -35.45 19.77
CA PHE A 117 23.27 -34.99 19.02
C PHE A 117 23.37 -33.57 18.46
N GLY A 118 24.51 -32.89 18.62
CA GLY A 118 24.69 -31.52 18.11
C GLY A 118 23.99 -30.44 18.93
N LEU A 119 23.69 -30.72 20.20
CA LEU A 119 23.01 -29.83 21.14
C LEU A 119 23.97 -29.11 22.11
N SER A 120 25.29 -29.21 21.89
CA SER A 120 26.31 -28.52 22.69
C SER A 120 26.25 -27.01 22.52
N ASP A 121 26.01 -26.56 21.30
CA ASP A 121 26.08 -25.15 20.91
C ASP A 121 24.82 -24.41 21.35
N GLN A 122 24.93 -23.09 21.54
CA GLN A 122 23.78 -22.26 21.90
C GLN A 122 22.67 -22.39 20.85
N VAL A 123 21.44 -22.58 21.32
CA VAL A 123 20.26 -22.64 20.44
C VAL A 123 20.11 -21.31 19.70
N PRO A 124 20.04 -21.30 18.35
CA PRO A 124 19.93 -20.06 17.60
C PRO A 124 18.71 -19.22 17.97
N THR A 125 18.90 -17.90 18.00
CA THR A 125 17.86 -16.91 18.34
C THR A 125 17.21 -16.24 17.13
N THR A 126 17.44 -16.77 15.93
CA THR A 126 16.80 -16.29 14.70
C THR A 126 16.17 -17.45 13.92
N PRO A 127 14.99 -17.26 13.30
CA PRO A 127 14.30 -18.32 12.57
C PRO A 127 15.16 -19.00 11.50
N HIS A 128 15.84 -18.21 10.65
CA HIS A 128 16.67 -18.70 9.55
C HIS A 128 17.87 -19.54 10.01
N ARG A 129 18.38 -19.31 11.23
CA ARG A 129 19.46 -20.13 11.80
C ARG A 129 18.93 -21.36 12.53
N LEU A 130 17.72 -21.26 13.10
CA LEU A 130 17.11 -22.36 13.85
C LEU A 130 16.71 -23.53 12.95
N VAL A 131 16.23 -23.27 11.73
CA VAL A 131 15.85 -24.32 10.77
C VAL A 131 17.01 -25.29 10.47
N PRO A 132 18.17 -24.86 9.91
CA PRO A 132 19.26 -25.77 9.60
C PRO A 132 19.91 -26.38 10.86
N TYR A 133 19.91 -25.66 11.98
CA TYR A 133 20.37 -26.19 13.26
C TYR A 133 19.50 -27.37 13.74
N ALA A 134 18.17 -27.17 13.80
CA ALA A 134 17.24 -28.19 14.25
C ALA A 134 17.18 -29.38 13.27
N GLU A 135 17.35 -29.17 11.97
CA GLU A 135 17.48 -30.26 11.00
C GLU A 135 18.74 -31.11 11.26
N ASN A 136 19.88 -30.46 11.57
CA ASN A 136 21.10 -31.19 11.92
C ASN A 136 20.92 -32.03 13.19
N VAL A 137 20.25 -31.47 14.21
CA VAL A 137 19.92 -32.17 15.46
C VAL A 137 18.99 -33.35 15.18
N ALA A 138 17.91 -33.15 14.43
CA ALA A 138 16.96 -34.20 14.06
C ALA A 138 17.64 -35.34 13.30
N MET A 139 18.48 -35.02 12.32
CA MET A 139 19.28 -36.01 11.59
C MET A 139 20.17 -36.83 12.53
N ARG A 140 20.83 -36.21 13.53
CA ARG A 140 21.69 -36.93 14.48
C ARG A 140 20.88 -37.78 15.45
N LEU A 141 19.75 -37.28 15.95
CA LEU A 141 18.84 -38.00 16.85
C LEU A 141 18.29 -39.27 16.19
N GLU A 142 18.04 -39.23 14.88
CA GLU A 142 17.58 -40.39 14.11
C GLU A 142 18.70 -41.40 13.83
N LYS A 143 19.88 -40.91 13.44
CA LYS A 143 20.98 -41.77 12.96
C LYS A 143 21.88 -42.33 14.06
N ARG A 144 21.91 -41.72 15.24
CA ARG A 144 22.80 -42.13 16.33
C ARG A 144 22.01 -42.77 17.45
N GLU A 145 22.49 -43.92 17.91
CA GLU A 145 21.87 -44.62 19.03
C GLU A 145 22.25 -44.00 20.36
N LEU A 146 21.28 -43.87 21.26
CA LEU A 146 21.48 -43.47 22.64
C LEU A 146 21.90 -44.70 23.45
N THR A 147 23.21 -44.89 23.59
CA THR A 147 23.82 -46.05 24.26
C THR A 147 24.10 -45.82 25.74
N GLN A 148 24.11 -44.55 26.18
CA GLN A 148 24.34 -44.19 27.57
C GLN A 148 23.11 -44.52 28.42
N THR A 149 23.34 -45.04 29.62
CA THR A 149 22.27 -45.24 30.62
C THR A 149 21.93 -43.90 31.28
N PRO A 150 20.64 -43.57 31.46
CA PRO A 150 20.27 -42.34 32.17
C PRO A 150 20.68 -42.40 33.64
N HIS A 151 20.87 -41.24 34.26
CA HIS A 151 21.05 -41.12 35.70
C HIS A 151 19.85 -41.71 36.47
N PRO A 152 20.06 -42.25 37.69
CA PRO A 152 18.97 -42.84 38.47
C PRO A 152 17.79 -41.89 38.65
N GLY A 153 16.58 -42.38 38.37
CA GLY A 153 15.33 -41.61 38.48
C GLY A 153 15.03 -40.68 37.30
N MET A 154 15.89 -40.62 36.28
CA MET A 154 15.69 -39.79 35.09
C MET A 154 15.02 -40.56 33.94
N PRO A 155 14.25 -39.88 33.07
CA PRO A 155 13.52 -40.54 31.98
C PRO A 155 14.46 -41.03 30.86
N ILE A 156 14.04 -42.12 30.20
CA ILE A 156 14.60 -42.58 28.93
C ILE A 156 13.95 -41.78 27.80
N PHE A 157 14.76 -41.26 26.89
CA PHE A 157 14.29 -40.45 25.77
C PHE A 157 14.22 -41.29 24.49
N ASP A 158 13.13 -41.16 23.75
CA ASP A 158 13.00 -41.70 22.40
C ASP A 158 13.55 -40.70 21.38
N THR A 159 14.81 -40.91 20.97
CA THR A 159 15.49 -40.01 20.04
C THR A 159 14.84 -39.98 18.66
N LYS A 160 14.21 -41.08 18.22
CA LYS A 160 13.51 -41.13 16.93
C LYS A 160 12.22 -40.32 16.97
N ALA A 161 11.46 -40.42 18.06
CA ALA A 161 10.28 -39.58 18.27
C ALA A 161 10.65 -38.09 18.33
N MET A 162 11.73 -37.76 19.05
CA MET A 162 12.24 -36.38 19.10
C MET A 162 12.65 -35.86 17.71
N ALA A 163 13.33 -36.68 16.91
CA ALA A 163 13.71 -36.32 15.54
C ALA A 163 12.47 -36.05 14.65
N ALA A 164 11.45 -36.91 14.74
CA ALA A 164 10.21 -36.74 14.00
C ALA A 164 9.45 -35.46 14.41
N GLU A 165 9.42 -35.14 15.70
CA GLU A 165 8.82 -33.90 16.20
C GLU A 165 9.57 -32.67 15.66
N LEU A 166 10.91 -32.65 15.74
CA LEU A 166 11.72 -31.53 15.23
C LEU A 166 11.53 -31.31 13.72
N ARG A 167 11.39 -32.38 12.93
CA ARG A 167 11.12 -32.26 11.49
C ARG A 167 9.75 -31.66 11.20
N THR A 168 8.73 -32.08 11.96
CA THR A 168 7.40 -31.46 11.87
C THR A 168 7.47 -29.96 12.17
N MET A 169 8.17 -29.59 13.25
CA MET A 169 8.38 -28.18 13.62
C MET A 169 9.28 -27.41 12.61
N ASN A 170 10.23 -28.08 11.96
CA ASN A 170 11.02 -27.49 10.87
C ASN A 170 10.10 -27.08 9.73
N LYS A 171 9.28 -28.01 9.25
CA LYS A 171 8.33 -27.76 8.17
C LYS A 171 7.37 -26.62 8.49
N GLN A 172 6.80 -26.61 9.70
CA GLN A 172 5.91 -25.53 10.14
C GLN A 172 6.60 -24.15 10.14
N LEU A 173 7.85 -24.08 10.61
CA LEU A 173 8.59 -22.82 10.62
C LEU A 173 8.99 -22.38 9.21
N GLU A 174 9.34 -23.30 8.33
CA GLU A 174 9.62 -23.01 6.91
C GLU A 174 8.39 -22.46 6.21
N GLU A 175 7.23 -23.11 6.36
CA GLU A 175 5.94 -22.65 5.82
C GLU A 175 5.58 -21.25 6.33
N ALA A 176 5.77 -20.98 7.62
CA ALA A 176 5.53 -19.65 8.19
C ALA A 176 6.50 -18.58 7.64
N LEU A 177 7.77 -18.93 7.42
CA LEU A 177 8.74 -18.02 6.81
C LEU A 177 8.42 -17.71 5.35
N GLU A 178 7.98 -18.72 4.58
CA GLU A 178 7.50 -18.53 3.22
C GLU A 178 6.24 -17.67 3.16
N GLY A 179 5.31 -17.88 4.10
CA GLY A 179 4.13 -17.04 4.31
C GLY A 179 4.50 -15.58 4.49
N VAL A 180 5.35 -15.27 5.47
CA VAL A 180 5.85 -13.89 5.66
C VAL A 180 6.50 -13.33 4.40
N GLY A 181 7.31 -14.13 3.70
CA GLY A 181 7.97 -13.69 2.48
C GLY A 181 7.00 -13.37 1.34
N ARG A 182 5.85 -14.04 1.29
CA ARG A 182 4.76 -13.76 0.36
C ARG A 182 4.04 -12.47 0.73
N GLU A 183 3.54 -12.37 1.96
CA GLU A 183 2.78 -11.19 2.43
C GLU A 183 3.60 -9.90 2.31
N VAL A 184 4.90 -9.95 2.63
CA VAL A 184 5.79 -8.78 2.47
C VAL A 184 5.90 -8.31 1.01
N ARG A 185 5.85 -9.23 0.03
CA ARG A 185 5.84 -8.83 -1.38
C ARG A 185 4.50 -8.21 -1.78
N GLU A 186 3.40 -8.74 -1.24
CA GLU A 186 2.06 -8.24 -1.50
C GLU A 186 1.88 -6.83 -0.90
N ASP A 187 2.28 -6.60 0.36
CA ASP A 187 2.33 -5.28 1.01
C ASP A 187 3.17 -4.26 0.21
N GLN A 188 4.33 -4.67 -0.32
CA GLN A 188 5.17 -3.80 -1.16
C GLN A 188 4.47 -3.39 -2.45
N LEU A 189 3.79 -4.32 -3.12
CA LEU A 189 3.03 -4.04 -4.34
C LEU A 189 1.82 -3.14 -4.05
N ALA A 190 1.11 -3.40 -2.95
CA ALA A 190 -0.03 -2.61 -2.51
C ALA A 190 0.36 -1.17 -2.17
N ARG A 191 1.47 -0.99 -1.45
CA ARG A 191 2.05 0.31 -1.12
C ARG A 191 2.42 1.09 -2.39
N ALA A 192 3.12 0.45 -3.31
CA ALA A 192 3.51 1.07 -4.58
C ALA A 192 2.28 1.49 -5.40
N ARG A 193 1.25 0.63 -5.47
CA ARG A 193 -0.01 0.92 -6.16
C ARG A 193 -0.76 2.08 -5.52
N ARG A 194 -0.87 2.10 -4.18
CA ARG A 194 -1.49 3.19 -3.41
C ARG A 194 -0.79 4.52 -3.69
N ASP A 195 0.53 4.55 -3.60
CA ASP A 195 1.32 5.77 -3.81
C ASP A 195 1.20 6.27 -5.27
N GLN A 196 1.19 5.36 -6.24
CA GLN A 196 0.95 5.70 -7.65
C GLN A 196 -0.45 6.31 -7.86
N ILE A 197 -1.49 5.68 -7.30
CA ILE A 197 -2.87 6.16 -7.40
C ILE A 197 -2.98 7.54 -6.77
N ARG A 198 -2.51 7.71 -5.53
CA ARG A 198 -2.49 8.99 -4.82
C ARG A 198 -1.79 10.08 -5.62
N ALA A 199 -0.59 9.81 -6.14
CA ALA A 199 0.14 10.78 -6.95
C ALA A 199 -0.59 11.13 -8.26
N SER A 200 -1.28 10.18 -8.87
CA SER A 200 -2.08 10.43 -10.08
C SER A 200 -3.34 11.24 -9.78
N SER A 201 -4.09 10.86 -8.75
CA SER A 201 -5.30 11.55 -8.27
C SER A 201 -4.98 12.98 -7.87
N TRP A 202 -3.87 13.19 -7.17
CA TRP A 202 -3.44 14.52 -6.75
C TRP A 202 -3.10 15.44 -7.91
N ARG A 203 -2.39 14.94 -8.93
CA ARG A 203 -2.12 15.71 -10.15
C ARG A 203 -3.40 16.05 -10.90
N THR A 204 -4.33 15.10 -11.03
CA THR A 204 -5.63 15.33 -11.68
C THR A 204 -6.45 16.37 -10.90
N TYR A 205 -6.49 16.28 -9.57
CA TYR A 205 -7.12 17.28 -8.72
C TYR A 205 -6.56 18.68 -8.97
N GLN A 206 -5.24 18.86 -8.89
CA GLN A 206 -4.62 20.17 -9.09
C GLN A 206 -4.88 20.75 -10.50
N ALA A 207 -4.77 19.92 -11.55
CA ALA A 207 -5.02 20.36 -12.91
C ALA A 207 -6.47 20.80 -13.13
N LEU A 208 -7.44 19.97 -12.69
CA LEU A 208 -8.85 20.26 -12.86
C LEU A 208 -9.30 21.43 -12.00
N THR A 209 -8.83 21.56 -10.76
CA THR A 209 -9.14 22.71 -9.91
C THR A 209 -8.58 24.01 -10.50
N THR A 210 -7.38 23.98 -11.09
CA THR A 210 -6.82 25.15 -11.79
C THR A 210 -7.70 25.56 -12.98
N ALA A 211 -8.18 24.59 -13.76
CA ALA A 211 -9.08 24.85 -14.88
C ALA A 211 -10.43 25.44 -14.42
N VAL A 212 -11.03 24.87 -13.36
CA VAL A 212 -12.29 25.36 -12.78
C VAL A 212 -12.13 26.78 -12.20
N GLU A 213 -11.03 27.06 -11.51
CA GLU A 213 -10.72 28.42 -11.05
C GLU A 213 -10.65 29.40 -12.23
N GLY A 214 -9.94 29.05 -13.30
CA GLY A 214 -9.83 29.87 -14.50
C GLY A 214 -11.18 30.14 -15.17
N LEU A 215 -12.07 29.14 -15.21
CA LEU A 215 -13.41 29.28 -15.75
C LEU A 215 -14.29 30.22 -14.91
N PHE A 216 -14.20 30.18 -13.58
CA PHE A 216 -14.91 31.14 -12.73
C PHE A 216 -14.41 32.57 -12.94
N ARG A 217 -13.10 32.77 -13.07
CA ARG A 217 -12.51 34.08 -13.38
C ARG A 217 -12.95 34.59 -14.76
N LEU A 218 -13.06 33.70 -15.75
CA LEU A 218 -13.50 34.05 -17.11
C LEU A 218 -14.91 34.65 -17.15
N ILE A 219 -15.80 34.21 -16.26
CA ILE A 219 -17.18 34.71 -16.16
C ILE A 219 -17.35 35.75 -15.03
N GLU A 220 -16.26 36.35 -14.57
CA GLU A 220 -16.24 37.40 -13.53
C GLU A 220 -16.87 36.95 -12.19
N ARG A 221 -16.79 35.65 -11.87
CA ARG A 221 -17.20 35.07 -10.59
C ARG A 221 -16.01 34.83 -9.67
N ASP A 222 -15.31 35.92 -9.32
CA ASP A 222 -14.14 35.87 -8.44
C ASP A 222 -14.45 35.27 -7.06
N ASP A 223 -15.68 35.44 -6.57
CA ASP A 223 -16.16 34.84 -5.32
C ASP A 223 -16.11 33.30 -5.35
N LEU A 224 -16.45 32.69 -6.49
CA LEU A 224 -16.39 31.24 -6.68
C LEU A 224 -14.96 30.78 -7.00
N ALA A 225 -14.20 31.58 -7.76
CA ALA A 225 -12.80 31.30 -8.05
C ALA A 225 -11.97 31.20 -6.76
N ASP A 226 -12.11 32.17 -5.84
CA ASP A 226 -11.38 32.18 -4.58
C ASP A 226 -11.76 30.99 -3.67
N ARG A 227 -13.02 30.53 -3.74
CA ARG A 227 -13.45 29.34 -3.00
C ARG A 227 -12.76 28.07 -3.45
N VAL A 228 -12.48 27.89 -4.74
CA VAL A 228 -11.85 26.66 -5.26
C VAL A 228 -10.34 26.78 -5.44
N ARG A 229 -9.79 28.00 -5.35
CA ARG A 229 -8.38 28.31 -5.58
C ARG A 229 -7.41 27.35 -4.88
N LEU A 230 -6.37 26.92 -5.59
CA LEU A 230 -5.31 26.08 -5.05
C LEU A 230 -4.31 26.89 -4.21
N THR A 231 -4.64 27.07 -2.93
CA THR A 231 -3.75 27.68 -1.94
C THR A 231 -2.55 26.78 -1.62
N ASN A 232 -1.52 27.34 -0.97
CA ASN A 232 -0.37 26.54 -0.50
C ASN A 232 -0.79 25.41 0.45
N ARG A 233 -1.83 25.62 1.26
CA ARG A 233 -2.38 24.60 2.17
C ARG A 233 -3.06 23.48 1.38
N ARG A 234 -3.97 23.82 0.46
CA ARG A 234 -4.63 22.82 -0.38
C ARG A 234 -3.65 22.05 -1.24
N ARG A 235 -2.61 22.69 -1.79
CA ARG A 235 -1.52 21.99 -2.53
C ARG A 235 -0.74 21.00 -1.67
N ALA A 236 -0.69 21.22 -0.36
CA ALA A 236 -0.09 20.32 0.61
C ALA A 236 -1.09 19.26 1.14
N GLY A 237 -2.32 19.20 0.60
CA GLY A 237 -3.36 18.26 1.06
C GLY A 237 -4.06 18.70 2.35
N LEU A 238 -3.87 19.94 2.79
CA LEU A 238 -4.48 20.48 4.00
C LEU A 238 -5.75 21.27 3.65
N PRO A 239 -6.88 21.04 4.35
CA PRO A 239 -8.10 21.78 4.11
C PRO A 239 -7.97 23.24 4.53
N GLU A 240 -8.72 24.12 3.86
CA GLU A 240 -8.99 25.47 4.32
C GLU A 240 -10.25 25.49 5.22
N PRO A 241 -10.46 26.52 6.05
CA PRO A 241 -11.66 26.62 6.88
C PRO A 241 -12.97 26.46 6.08
N VAL A 242 -13.05 27.07 4.89
CA VAL A 242 -14.22 26.96 3.98
C VAL A 242 -14.49 25.52 3.51
N ASP A 243 -13.47 24.67 3.44
CA ASP A 243 -13.65 23.25 3.07
C ASP A 243 -14.31 22.45 4.20
N MET A 244 -14.16 22.92 5.44
CA MET A 244 -14.74 22.29 6.63
C MET A 244 -16.20 22.71 6.86
N GLU A 245 -16.63 23.85 6.30
CA GLU A 245 -18.01 24.36 6.38
C GLU A 245 -18.99 23.58 5.51
N PHE A 246 -18.51 22.93 4.45
CA PHE A 246 -19.31 22.07 3.55
C PHE A 246 -19.82 20.76 4.20
N GLY A 247 -19.47 20.52 5.47
CA GLY A 247 -19.85 19.33 6.24
C GLY A 247 -21.07 19.48 7.16
N ASP A 248 -21.72 20.65 7.21
CA ASP A 248 -22.99 20.81 7.94
C ASP A 248 -24.17 20.42 7.02
N PRO A 249 -24.89 19.31 7.30
CA PRO A 249 -25.99 18.84 6.45
C PRO A 249 -27.15 19.85 6.32
N GLN A 250 -27.17 20.93 7.10
CA GLN A 250 -28.17 21.99 6.99
C GLN A 250 -27.93 22.99 5.84
N ASN A 251 -26.78 22.94 5.15
CA ASN A 251 -26.40 24.00 4.19
C ASN A 251 -26.03 23.52 2.79
N THR A 252 -26.37 22.29 2.42
CA THR A 252 -26.33 21.86 1.01
C THR A 252 -27.44 22.57 0.23
N PRO A 253 -27.14 23.39 -0.80
CA PRO A 253 -28.16 23.78 -1.77
C PRO A 253 -28.59 22.48 -2.46
N PHE A 254 -29.83 22.08 -2.22
CA PHE A 254 -30.47 20.97 -2.91
C PHE A 254 -30.30 21.21 -4.41
N LEU A 255 -29.44 20.43 -5.07
CA LEU A 255 -29.48 20.33 -6.52
C LEU A 255 -30.84 19.74 -6.84
N ALA A 256 -31.79 20.59 -7.21
CA ALA A 256 -33.09 20.14 -7.69
C ALA A 256 -32.85 19.14 -8.82
N GLU A 257 -33.39 17.93 -8.66
CA GLU A 257 -33.43 16.95 -9.73
C GLU A 257 -34.02 17.63 -10.97
N PRO A 258 -33.43 17.42 -12.17
CA PRO A 258 -34.05 17.93 -13.38
C PRO A 258 -35.44 17.31 -13.50
N ALA A 259 -36.45 18.16 -13.62
CA ALA A 259 -37.81 17.72 -13.88
C ALA A 259 -37.78 16.83 -15.15
N LEU A 260 -38.20 15.59 -15.00
CA LEU A 260 -38.56 14.76 -16.13
C LEU A 260 -39.78 15.43 -16.77
N ASP A 261 -39.59 16.04 -17.94
CA ASP A 261 -40.70 16.45 -18.79
C ASP A 261 -41.40 15.18 -19.27
N ASP A 262 -42.65 15.00 -18.83
CA ASP A 262 -43.57 14.02 -19.40
C ASP A 262 -43.87 14.40 -20.86
N ALA A 263 -43.52 13.51 -21.80
CA ALA A 263 -44.02 13.50 -23.18
C ALA A 263 -44.30 12.06 -23.63
#